data_AF-A0A1I6DHP4-F1
#
_entry.id   AF-A0A1I6DHP4-F1
#
_cell.length_a   1.000
_cell.length_b   1.000
_cell.length_c   1.000
_cell.angle_alpha   90.00
_cell.angle_beta   90.00
_cell.angle_gamma   90.00
#
_symmetry.space_group_name_H-M   'P 1'
#
loop_
_entity.id
_entity.type
_entity.pdbx_description
1 polymer ?
#
loop_
_entity_poly.entity_id
_entity_poly.type
_entity_poly.pdbx_seq_one_letter_code
_entity_poly.pdbx_strand_id
1 'polypeptide(L)'
;MTAEGIAPRRKRGRKITSAAMAIGAYIAISIAVASFPAEDLIDAVGATNAYVLMFSLGMIGGFTTFTGIPYHLVLMSLAASGLSPVALGVSTAMGVMLGDSTMYLVGSKVKSSMPPRIEATIEHLAERMARHPRLVPPALVTYGAVSPFSNDFVVASLSMIGYSYWRTILPLAMGNTLYNIALAYLGLYAYDAIVDWF
;
A
#
# COMPACT_ATOMS: atom_id res chain seq x y z
N MET A 1 52.00 -3.42 20.38
CA MET A 1 51.86 -3.72 18.94
C MET A 1 50.51 -4.39 18.75
N THR A 2 49.72 -3.82 17.86
CA THR A 2 48.26 -3.89 17.75
C THR A 2 47.73 -5.20 17.17
N ALA A 3 46.70 -5.76 17.80
CA ALA A 3 45.87 -6.83 17.27
C ALA A 3 44.78 -6.23 16.35
N GLU A 4 44.87 -6.47 15.05
CA GLU A 4 43.80 -6.15 14.10
C GLU A 4 42.73 -7.26 14.11
N GLY A 5 41.59 -6.96 14.74
CA GLY A 5 40.38 -7.75 14.64
C GLY A 5 39.60 -7.40 13.36
N ILE A 6 39.63 -8.30 12.37
CA ILE A 6 38.78 -8.20 11.17
C ILE A 6 37.40 -8.82 11.47
N ALA A 7 36.37 -7.98 11.56
CA ALA A 7 34.97 -8.39 11.74
C ALA A 7 34.29 -8.77 10.39
N PRO A 8 33.24 -9.63 10.38
CA PRO A 8 32.87 -10.42 9.21
C PRO A 8 31.90 -9.70 8.24
N ARG A 9 32.25 -9.76 6.95
CA ARG A 9 31.53 -9.16 5.80
C ARG A 9 30.34 -10.01 5.29
N ARG A 10 29.57 -10.68 6.16
CA ARG A 10 28.68 -11.82 5.77
C ARG A 10 27.16 -11.58 5.81
N LYS A 11 26.67 -10.36 6.06
CA LYS A 11 25.21 -10.08 6.19
C LYS A 11 24.52 -9.45 4.96
N ARG A 12 25.25 -9.08 3.90
CA ARG A 12 24.66 -8.36 2.74
C ARG A 12 24.04 -9.28 1.68
N GLY A 13 24.62 -10.46 1.42
CA GLY A 13 24.13 -11.38 0.38
C GLY A 13 22.78 -12.05 0.70
N ARG A 14 22.51 -12.36 1.98
CA ARG A 14 21.28 -13.04 2.43
C ARG A 14 20.02 -12.14 2.35
N LYS A 15 20.21 -10.81 2.37
CA LYS A 15 19.12 -9.83 2.19
C LYS A 15 18.73 -9.64 0.72
N ILE A 16 19.68 -9.82 -0.20
CA ILE A 16 19.46 -9.66 -1.65
C ILE A 16 18.74 -10.90 -2.20
N THR A 17 19.12 -12.10 -1.75
CA THR A 17 18.44 -13.35 -2.14
C THR A 17 17.01 -13.44 -1.59
N SER A 18 16.74 -12.94 -0.38
CA SER A 18 15.37 -12.86 0.16
C SER A 18 14.49 -11.86 -0.60
N ALA A 19 15.06 -10.72 -1.02
CA ALA A 19 14.32 -9.73 -1.82
C ALA A 19 14.02 -10.25 -3.24
N ALA A 20 14.98 -10.92 -3.88
CA ALA A 20 14.78 -11.53 -5.19
C ALA A 20 13.73 -12.66 -5.17
N MET A 21 13.70 -13.48 -4.11
CA MET A 21 12.63 -14.48 -3.93
C MET A 21 11.25 -13.83 -3.73
N ALA A 22 11.16 -12.73 -2.96
CA ALA A 22 9.89 -12.03 -2.78
C ALA A 22 9.38 -11.43 -4.10
N ILE A 23 10.26 -10.85 -4.91
CA ILE A 23 9.93 -10.32 -6.25
C ILE A 23 9.52 -11.47 -7.20
N GLY A 24 10.24 -12.60 -7.18
CA GLY A 24 9.90 -13.77 -7.99
C GLY A 24 8.55 -14.39 -7.60
N ALA A 25 8.27 -14.49 -6.30
CA ALA A 25 6.97 -14.95 -5.80
C ALA A 25 5.85 -13.98 -6.18
N TYR A 26 6.10 -12.67 -6.11
CA TYR A 26 5.16 -11.65 -6.56
C TYR A 26 4.80 -11.80 -8.04
N ILE A 27 5.81 -11.93 -8.92
CA ILE A 27 5.59 -12.11 -10.36
C ILE A 27 4.87 -13.43 -10.63
N ALA A 28 5.25 -14.52 -9.95
CA ALA A 28 4.59 -15.81 -10.11
C ALA A 28 3.11 -15.78 -9.68
N ILE A 29 2.79 -15.12 -8.56
CA ILE A 29 1.40 -14.93 -8.10
C ILE A 29 0.64 -14.02 -9.06
N SER A 30 1.27 -12.96 -9.58
CA SER A 30 0.66 -12.06 -10.57
C SER A 30 0.29 -12.79 -11.86
N ILE A 31 1.20 -13.61 -12.37
CA ILE A 31 0.98 -14.43 -13.57
C ILE A 31 -0.07 -15.49 -13.29
N ALA A 32 0.00 -16.17 -12.14
CA ALA A 32 -0.99 -17.17 -11.77
C ALA A 32 -2.40 -16.57 -11.74
N VAL A 33 -2.59 -15.45 -11.03
CA VAL A 33 -3.88 -14.73 -10.95
C VAL A 33 -4.35 -14.29 -12.34
N ALA A 34 -3.46 -13.71 -13.16
CA ALA A 34 -3.82 -13.28 -14.52
C ALA A 34 -4.18 -14.45 -15.46
N SER A 35 -3.72 -15.66 -15.15
CA SER A 35 -4.00 -16.87 -15.94
C SER A 35 -5.33 -17.55 -15.58
N PHE A 36 -6.01 -17.11 -14.50
CA PHE A 36 -7.30 -17.65 -14.12
C PHE A 36 -8.45 -16.78 -14.67
N PRO A 37 -9.45 -17.38 -15.35
CA PRO A 37 -10.67 -16.67 -15.74
C PRO A 37 -11.35 -16.06 -14.51
N ALA A 38 -11.80 -14.82 -14.63
CA ALA A 38 -12.44 -14.09 -13.52
C ALA A 38 -13.72 -14.79 -13.00
N GLU A 39 -14.36 -15.57 -13.86
CA GLU A 39 -15.58 -16.37 -13.64
C GLU A 39 -15.33 -17.50 -12.62
N ASP A 40 -14.23 -18.24 -12.78
CA ASP A 40 -13.83 -19.33 -11.89
C ASP A 40 -13.41 -18.81 -10.49
N LEU A 41 -13.03 -17.54 -10.39
CA LEU A 41 -12.59 -16.92 -9.14
C LEU A 41 -13.75 -16.75 -8.16
N ILE A 42 -14.95 -16.39 -8.66
CA ILE A 42 -16.15 -16.30 -7.82
C ILE A 42 -16.62 -17.67 -7.38
N ASP A 43 -16.58 -18.66 -8.27
CA ASP A 43 -17.03 -20.02 -7.95
C ASP A 43 -16.09 -20.73 -6.96
N ALA A 44 -14.78 -20.44 -7.03
CA ALA A 44 -13.79 -20.97 -6.09
C ALA A 44 -13.79 -20.25 -4.73
N VAL A 45 -13.95 -18.92 -4.71
CA VAL A 45 -13.82 -18.11 -3.50
C VAL A 45 -15.16 -17.89 -2.81
N GLY A 46 -16.23 -17.62 -3.58
CA GLY A 46 -17.54 -17.21 -3.09
C GLY A 46 -17.63 -15.69 -2.85
N ALA A 47 -18.79 -15.10 -3.16
CA ALA A 47 -18.98 -13.64 -3.16
C ALA A 47 -18.62 -12.95 -1.83
N THR A 48 -18.99 -13.53 -0.69
CA THR A 48 -18.66 -12.97 0.64
C THR A 48 -17.16 -13.03 0.92
N ASN A 49 -16.49 -14.10 0.51
CA ASN A 49 -15.07 -14.29 0.75
C ASN A 49 -14.22 -13.40 -0.16
N ALA A 50 -14.73 -12.98 -1.32
CA ALA A 50 -14.06 -12.03 -2.21
C ALA A 50 -13.81 -10.67 -1.52
N TYR A 51 -14.79 -10.17 -0.74
CA TYR A 51 -14.61 -8.93 0.04
C TYR A 51 -13.58 -9.08 1.16
N VAL A 52 -13.56 -10.24 1.84
CA VAL A 52 -12.58 -10.55 2.90
C VAL A 52 -11.17 -10.71 2.32
N LEU A 53 -11.08 -11.33 1.14
CA LEU A 53 -9.84 -11.46 0.38
C LEU A 53 -9.30 -10.07 0.02
N MET A 54 -10.14 -9.21 -0.56
CA MET A 54 -9.75 -7.85 -0.92
C MET A 54 -9.39 -6.98 0.28
N PHE A 55 -10.10 -7.12 1.40
CA PHE A 55 -9.72 -6.49 2.66
C PHE A 55 -8.32 -6.96 3.12
N SER A 56 -8.07 -8.27 3.07
CA SER A 56 -6.80 -8.86 3.50
C SER A 56 -5.64 -8.46 2.58
N LEU A 57 -5.87 -8.46 1.27
CA LEU A 57 -4.92 -7.98 0.25
C LEU A 57 -4.64 -6.49 0.39
N GLY A 58 -5.68 -5.68 0.61
CA GLY A 58 -5.53 -4.25 0.90
C GLY A 58 -4.72 -4.00 2.17
N MET A 59 -4.95 -4.78 3.22
CA MET A 59 -4.18 -4.71 4.46
C MET A 59 -2.71 -5.05 4.23
N ILE A 60 -2.40 -6.15 3.55
CA ILE A 60 -1.02 -6.55 3.23
C ILE A 60 -0.36 -5.51 2.30
N GLY A 61 -1.10 -4.99 1.33
CA GLY A 61 -0.65 -3.92 0.44
C GLY A 61 -0.28 -2.65 1.20
N GLY A 62 -1.12 -2.22 2.14
CA GLY A 62 -0.85 -1.07 3.02
C GLY A 62 0.25 -1.33 4.07
N PHE A 63 0.70 -2.57 4.27
CA PHE A 63 1.86 -2.87 5.09
C PHE A 63 3.19 -2.74 4.33
N THR A 64 3.14 -2.84 3.01
CA THR A 64 4.33 -3.10 2.22
C THR A 64 4.26 -2.49 0.82
N THR A 65 4.69 -1.24 0.71
CA THR A 65 5.05 -0.57 -0.57
C THR A 65 5.85 -1.45 -1.53
N PHE A 66 6.67 -2.36 -0.98
CA PHE A 66 7.65 -3.13 -1.72
C PHE A 66 7.25 -4.58 -2.03
N THR A 67 6.08 -5.07 -1.59
CA THR A 67 5.71 -6.47 -1.89
C THR A 67 5.11 -6.65 -3.27
N GLY A 68 4.87 -5.58 -4.01
CA GLY A 68 4.40 -5.64 -5.39
C GLY A 68 2.95 -6.11 -5.53
N ILE A 69 2.39 -6.93 -4.62
CA ILE A 69 1.16 -7.71 -4.78
C ILE A 69 0.13 -6.99 -5.65
N PRO A 70 -0.32 -7.58 -6.78
CA PRO A 70 -1.03 -6.85 -7.80
C PRO A 70 -2.50 -6.88 -7.42
N TYR A 71 -2.82 -6.47 -6.19
CA TYR A 71 -4.19 -6.51 -5.68
C TYR A 71 -5.11 -5.66 -6.55
N HIS A 72 -4.56 -4.67 -7.25
CA HIS A 72 -5.20 -3.92 -8.32
C HIS A 72 -5.74 -4.81 -9.44
N LEU A 73 -4.96 -5.79 -9.92
CA LEU A 73 -5.42 -6.76 -10.92
C LEU A 73 -6.52 -7.65 -10.34
N VAL A 74 -6.32 -8.18 -9.13
CA VAL A 74 -7.32 -9.00 -8.43
C VAL A 74 -8.64 -8.24 -8.26
N LEU A 75 -8.56 -6.96 -7.86
CA LEU A 75 -9.71 -6.07 -7.70
C LEU A 75 -10.45 -5.89 -9.02
N MET A 76 -9.71 -5.65 -10.11
CA MET A 76 -10.30 -5.49 -11.44
C MET A 76 -10.96 -6.78 -11.94
N SER A 77 -10.30 -7.93 -11.78
CA SER A 77 -10.87 -9.24 -12.16
C SER A 77 -12.14 -9.56 -11.34
N LEU A 78 -12.13 -9.31 -10.03
CA LEU A 78 -13.32 -9.51 -9.19
C LEU A 78 -14.45 -8.53 -9.54
N ALA A 79 -14.14 -7.29 -9.92
CA ALA A 79 -15.16 -6.37 -10.39
C ALA A 79 -15.73 -6.79 -11.75
N ALA A 80 -14.88 -7.26 -12.67
CA ALA A 80 -15.29 -7.75 -13.99
C ALA A 80 -16.21 -8.98 -13.90
N SER A 81 -16.05 -9.84 -12.89
CA SER A 81 -16.94 -10.99 -12.66
C SER A 81 -18.30 -10.63 -12.05
N GLY A 82 -18.62 -9.34 -11.90
CA GLY A 82 -19.96 -8.86 -11.56
C GLY A 82 -20.20 -8.55 -10.08
N LEU A 83 -19.16 -8.59 -9.23
CA LEU A 83 -19.24 -8.11 -7.86
C LEU A 83 -19.39 -6.58 -7.81
N SER A 84 -20.01 -6.06 -6.74
CA SER A 84 -20.23 -4.62 -6.58
C SER A 84 -18.89 -3.87 -6.50
N PRO A 85 -18.56 -2.99 -7.47
CA PRO A 85 -17.29 -2.24 -7.47
C PRO A 85 -17.14 -1.34 -6.24
N VAL A 86 -18.25 -0.78 -5.77
CA VAL A 86 -18.28 0.08 -4.59
C VAL A 86 -17.94 -0.73 -3.33
N ALA A 87 -18.57 -1.89 -3.16
CA ALA A 87 -18.31 -2.73 -1.99
C ALA A 87 -16.87 -3.28 -2.00
N LEU A 88 -16.37 -3.71 -3.16
CA LEU A 88 -14.98 -4.15 -3.31
C LEU A 88 -13.99 -3.02 -3.01
N GLY A 89 -14.24 -1.82 -3.54
CA GLY A 89 -13.39 -0.65 -3.32
C GLY A 89 -13.34 -0.23 -1.85
N VAL A 90 -14.49 -0.20 -1.18
CA VAL A 90 -14.58 0.11 0.27
C VAL A 90 -13.90 -0.97 1.11
N SER A 91 -14.15 -2.25 0.85
CA SER A 91 -13.49 -3.36 1.56
C SER A 91 -11.97 -3.30 1.42
N THR A 92 -11.47 -3.04 0.21
CA THR A 92 -10.04 -2.89 -0.06
C THR A 92 -9.46 -1.69 0.69
N ALA A 93 -10.11 -0.53 0.60
CA ALA A 93 -9.64 0.69 1.25
C ALA A 93 -9.64 0.60 2.79
N MET A 94 -10.60 -0.12 3.39
CA MET A 94 -10.60 -0.43 4.82
C MET A 94 -9.40 -1.29 5.22
N GLY A 95 -9.03 -2.26 4.38
CA GLY A 95 -7.81 -3.04 4.55
C GLY A 95 -6.58 -2.15 4.51
N VAL A 96 -6.45 -1.33 3.46
CA VAL A 96 -5.33 -0.38 3.29
C VAL A 96 -5.24 0.56 4.48
N MET A 97 -6.37 1.11 4.95
CA MET A 97 -6.41 1.98 6.14
C MET A 97 -5.81 1.29 7.36
N LEU A 98 -6.08 0.00 7.59
CA LEU A 98 -5.53 -0.76 8.71
C LEU A 98 -4.01 -0.98 8.57
N GLY A 99 -3.55 -1.25 7.34
CA GLY A 99 -2.11 -1.32 7.01
C GLY A 99 -1.40 0.02 7.29
N ASP A 100 -1.93 1.10 6.73
CA ASP A 100 -1.44 2.48 6.93
C ASP A 100 -1.43 2.83 8.42
N SER A 101 -2.46 2.46 9.17
CA SER A 101 -2.53 2.70 10.61
C SER A 101 -1.39 2.01 11.38
N THR A 102 -1.01 0.81 10.96
CA THR A 102 0.10 0.10 11.58
C THR A 102 1.44 0.73 11.21
N MET A 103 1.61 1.15 9.95
CA MET A 103 2.80 1.88 9.51
C MET A 103 2.96 3.21 10.25
N TYR A 104 1.85 3.91 10.49
CA TYR A 104 1.82 5.13 11.31
C TYR A 104 2.32 4.87 12.73
N LEU A 105 1.85 3.81 13.39
CA LEU A 105 2.29 3.45 14.73
C LEU A 105 3.77 3.11 14.77
N VAL A 106 4.28 2.38 13.78
CA VAL A 106 5.71 2.10 13.65
C VAL A 106 6.51 3.39 13.48
N GLY A 107 6.14 4.25 12.53
CA GLY A 107 6.82 5.52 12.28
C GLY A 107 6.85 6.44 13.51
N SER A 108 5.77 6.50 14.27
CA SER A 108 5.71 7.26 15.52
C SER A 108 6.68 6.75 16.60
N LYS A 109 6.92 5.43 16.68
CA LYS A 109 7.88 4.83 17.62
C LYS A 109 9.33 5.01 17.17
N VAL A 110 9.58 4.99 15.86
CA VAL A 110 10.94 5.20 15.34
C VAL A 110 11.43 6.62 15.64
N LYS A 111 10.51 7.60 15.73
CA LYS A 111 10.83 9.01 16.05
C LYS A 111 11.77 9.17 17.24
N SER A 112 11.53 8.45 18.34
CA SER A 112 12.33 8.57 19.58
C SER A 112 13.74 7.97 19.49
N SER A 113 14.08 7.29 18.39
CA SER A 113 15.37 6.64 18.20
C SER A 113 16.15 7.20 17.01
N MET A 114 15.76 8.39 16.51
CA MET A 114 16.38 9.00 15.34
C MET A 114 17.68 9.74 15.67
N PRO A 115 18.65 9.77 14.74
CA PRO A 115 19.81 10.64 14.83
C PRO A 115 19.40 12.13 14.78
N PRO A 116 20.13 13.03 15.47
CA PRO A 116 19.81 14.46 15.51
C PRO A 116 19.74 15.14 14.13
N ARG A 117 20.50 14.64 13.15
CA ARG A 117 20.48 15.16 11.77
C ARG A 117 19.14 14.91 11.05
N ILE A 118 18.55 13.75 11.29
CA ILE A 118 17.27 13.35 10.69
C ILE A 118 16.14 14.11 11.40
N GLU A 119 16.21 14.20 12.73
CA GLU A 119 15.27 14.97 13.55
C GLU A 119 15.18 16.43 13.08
N ALA A 120 16.32 17.12 12.92
CA ALA A 120 16.34 18.51 12.42
C ALA A 120 15.71 18.66 11.02
N THR A 121 15.90 17.67 10.13
CA THR A 121 15.29 17.68 8.78
C THR A 121 13.77 17.52 8.87
N ILE A 122 13.30 16.61 9.73
CA ILE A 122 11.90 16.34 9.97
C ILE A 122 11.22 17.55 10.61
N GLU A 123 11.86 18.21 11.57
CA GLU A 123 11.38 19.44 12.19
C GLU A 123 11.23 20.57 11.17
N HIS A 124 12.21 20.76 10.29
CA HIS A 124 12.11 21.77 9.22
C HIS A 124 10.94 21.50 8.26
N LEU A 125 10.70 20.22 7.94
CA LEU A 125 9.55 19.79 7.14
C LEU A 125 8.24 20.04 7.89
N ALA A 126 8.21 19.72 9.18
CA ALA A 126 7.08 19.91 10.08
C ALA A 126 6.69 21.39 10.17
N GLU A 127 7.67 22.28 10.35
CA GLU A 127 7.48 23.73 10.38
C GLU A 127 6.90 24.25 9.05
N ARG A 128 7.37 23.74 7.92
CA ARG A 128 6.85 24.12 6.60
C ARG A 128 5.41 23.65 6.41
N MET A 129 5.08 22.45 6.86
CA MET A 129 3.70 21.93 6.84
C MET A 129 2.78 22.67 7.83
N ALA A 130 3.30 23.07 8.98
CA ALA A 130 2.58 23.83 10.01
C ALA A 130 2.17 25.23 9.55
N ARG A 131 2.79 25.78 8.47
CA ARG A 131 2.33 27.05 7.86
C ARG A 131 1.00 26.92 7.14
N HIS A 132 0.62 25.72 6.69
CA HIS A 132 -0.62 25.50 5.94
C HIS A 132 -1.38 24.24 6.40
N PRO A 133 -1.77 24.15 7.69
CA PRO A 133 -2.34 22.94 8.28
C PRO A 133 -3.69 22.54 7.67
N ARG A 134 -4.40 23.49 7.04
CA ARG A 134 -5.67 23.28 6.35
C ARG A 134 -5.51 22.69 4.93
N LEU A 135 -4.33 22.80 4.32
CA LEU A 135 -4.06 22.27 2.98
C LEU A 135 -3.60 20.80 3.03
N VAL A 136 -3.14 20.32 4.18
CA VAL A 136 -2.63 18.95 4.33
C VAL A 136 -3.73 17.90 4.10
N PRO A 137 -4.92 17.94 4.74
CA PRO A 137 -5.96 16.94 4.50
C PRO A 137 -6.43 16.84 3.04
N PRO A 138 -6.78 17.93 2.32
CA PRO A 138 -7.20 17.83 0.92
C PRO A 138 -6.06 17.36 0.00
N ALA A 139 -4.79 17.71 0.31
CA ALA A 139 -3.64 17.17 -0.42
C ALA A 139 -3.51 15.65 -0.23
N LEU A 140 -3.77 15.14 0.98
CA LEU A 140 -3.76 13.69 1.26
C LEU A 140 -4.90 12.94 0.56
N VAL A 141 -6.11 13.52 0.54
CA VAL A 141 -7.22 12.93 -0.24
C VAL A 141 -6.84 12.87 -1.72
N THR A 142 -6.32 13.97 -2.27
CA THR A 142 -5.93 14.05 -3.68
C THR A 142 -4.81 13.06 -4.00
N TYR A 143 -3.82 12.95 -3.10
CA TYR A 143 -2.76 11.96 -3.21
C TYR A 143 -3.32 10.54 -3.23
N GLY A 144 -4.12 10.14 -2.23
CA GLY A 144 -4.67 8.79 -2.17
C GLY A 144 -5.66 8.47 -3.31
N ALA A 145 -6.28 9.48 -3.92
CA ALA A 145 -7.23 9.30 -5.01
C ALA A 145 -6.58 9.14 -6.40
N VAL A 146 -5.39 9.72 -6.60
CA VAL A 146 -4.75 9.83 -7.93
C VAL A 146 -3.40 9.13 -8.00
N SER A 147 -2.69 9.06 -6.88
CA SER A 147 -1.34 8.53 -6.84
C SER A 147 -1.38 7.00 -6.82
N PRO A 148 -0.78 6.32 -7.81
CA PRO A 148 -0.53 4.88 -7.72
C PRO A 148 0.67 4.57 -6.80
N PHE A 149 1.33 5.60 -6.25
CA PHE A 149 2.44 5.42 -5.32
C PHE A 149 1.95 5.08 -3.93
N SER A 150 2.75 4.27 -3.24
CA SER A 150 2.40 3.81 -1.90
C SER A 150 2.22 4.94 -0.89
N ASN A 151 1.28 4.72 0.00
CA ASN A 151 0.97 5.56 1.13
C ASN A 151 2.02 5.49 2.23
N ASP A 152 2.80 4.40 2.33
CA ASP A 152 3.73 4.19 3.45
C ASP A 152 4.72 5.33 3.61
N PHE A 153 5.22 5.91 2.51
CA PHE A 153 6.16 7.03 2.57
C PHE A 153 5.53 8.27 3.18
N VAL A 154 4.29 8.56 2.80
CA VAL A 154 3.54 9.72 3.29
C VAL A 154 3.17 9.51 4.76
N VAL A 155 2.64 8.34 5.09
CA VAL A 155 2.22 7.96 6.45
C VAL A 155 3.41 7.90 7.41
N ALA A 156 4.52 7.29 7.00
CA ALA A 156 5.75 7.25 7.79
C ALA A 156 6.29 8.66 8.02
N SER A 157 6.38 9.49 6.97
CA SER A 157 6.87 10.87 7.11
C SER A 157 6.01 11.69 8.08
N LEU A 158 4.68 11.62 7.95
CA LEU A 158 3.75 12.38 8.80
C LEU A 158 3.71 11.87 10.24
N SER A 159 3.80 10.56 10.45
CA SER A 159 3.87 9.98 11.79
C SER A 159 5.19 10.35 12.49
N MET A 160 6.31 10.39 11.77
CA MET A 160 7.61 10.81 12.29
C MET A 160 7.63 12.31 12.62
N ILE A 161 6.93 13.13 11.84
CA ILE A 161 6.70 14.55 12.15
C ILE A 161 5.85 14.70 13.42
N GLY A 162 5.02 13.71 13.76
CA GLY A 162 4.08 13.78 14.87
C GLY A 162 2.81 14.56 14.48
N TYR A 163 2.41 14.49 13.21
CA TYR A 163 1.11 14.99 12.79
C TYR A 163 -0.02 14.20 13.48
N SER A 164 -1.29 14.57 13.31
CA SER A 164 -2.38 13.83 13.97
C SER A 164 -2.73 12.58 13.17
N TYR A 165 -2.88 11.44 13.87
CA TYR A 165 -3.30 10.16 13.30
C TYR A 165 -4.57 10.30 12.45
N TRP A 166 -5.63 10.86 13.03
CA TRP A 166 -6.92 11.03 12.34
C TRP A 166 -6.86 12.01 11.18
N ARG A 167 -5.97 13.01 11.23
CA ARG A 167 -5.77 13.96 10.12
C ARG A 167 -4.89 13.39 9.01
N THR A 168 -4.25 12.24 9.23
CA THR A 168 -3.45 11.53 8.23
C THR A 168 -4.26 10.41 7.60
N ILE A 169 -4.71 9.47 8.44
CA ILE A 169 -5.31 8.21 8.01
C ILE A 169 -6.67 8.42 7.37
N LEU A 170 -7.53 9.27 7.95
CA LEU A 170 -8.90 9.43 7.44
C LEU A 170 -8.90 10.08 6.03
N PRO A 171 -8.18 11.19 5.77
CA PRO A 171 -8.07 11.72 4.42
C PRO A 171 -7.47 10.73 3.40
N LEU A 172 -6.44 9.98 3.80
CA LEU A 172 -5.83 8.97 2.93
C LEU A 172 -6.81 7.84 2.61
N ALA A 173 -7.52 7.34 3.62
CA ALA A 173 -8.52 6.29 3.45
C ALA A 173 -9.65 6.74 2.52
N MET A 174 -10.08 8.00 2.62
CA MET A 174 -11.06 8.58 1.68
C MET A 174 -10.51 8.59 0.25
N GLY A 175 -9.27 9.06 0.06
CA GLY A 175 -8.59 9.04 -1.24
C GLY A 175 -8.48 7.61 -1.80
N ASN A 176 -7.97 6.68 -1.01
CA ASN A 176 -7.83 5.27 -1.38
C ASN A 176 -9.17 4.62 -1.71
N THR A 177 -10.25 5.00 -1.03
CA THR A 177 -11.59 4.51 -1.34
C THR A 177 -12.01 4.96 -2.73
N LEU A 178 -11.83 6.24 -3.06
CA LEU A 178 -12.12 6.77 -4.38
C LEU A 178 -11.27 6.09 -5.46
N TYR A 179 -9.97 5.93 -5.20
CA TYR A 179 -9.05 5.26 -6.13
C TYR A 179 -9.44 3.80 -6.39
N ASN A 180 -9.69 3.01 -5.34
CA ASN A 180 -10.07 1.60 -5.49
C ASN A 180 -11.44 1.43 -6.13
N ILE A 181 -12.42 2.31 -5.84
CA ILE A 181 -13.72 2.28 -6.53
C ILE A 181 -13.54 2.62 -8.01
N ALA A 182 -12.79 3.67 -8.34
CA ALA A 182 -12.51 4.04 -9.72
C ALA A 182 -11.81 2.91 -10.48
N LEU A 183 -10.87 2.23 -9.83
CA LEU A 183 -10.17 1.09 -10.41
C LEU A 183 -11.07 -0.14 -10.57
N ALA A 184 -11.97 -0.41 -9.62
CA ALA A 184 -12.94 -1.48 -9.75
C ALA A 184 -13.92 -1.21 -10.91
N TYR A 185 -14.35 0.06 -11.10
CA TYR A 185 -15.12 0.44 -12.29
C TYR A 185 -14.31 0.33 -13.59
N LEU A 186 -13.02 0.64 -13.55
CA LEU A 186 -12.13 0.41 -14.69
C LEU A 186 -12.08 -1.08 -15.05
N GLY A 187 -11.98 -1.98 -14.05
CA GLY A 187 -12.12 -3.41 -14.27
C GLY A 187 -13.48 -3.76 -14.89
N LEU A 188 -14.59 -3.33 -14.30
CA LEU A 188 -15.92 -3.66 -14.81
C LEU A 188 -16.16 -3.26 -16.28
N TYR A 189 -15.65 -2.11 -16.73
CA TYR A 189 -15.93 -1.60 -18.08
C TYR A 189 -14.80 -1.82 -19.11
N ALA A 190 -13.57 -1.98 -18.65
CA ALA A 190 -12.39 -2.02 -19.53
C ALA A 190 -11.55 -3.29 -19.38
N TYR A 191 -11.94 -4.25 -18.52
CA TYR A 191 -11.17 -5.48 -18.35
C TYR A 191 -11.03 -6.26 -19.66
N ASP A 192 -12.12 -6.46 -20.41
CA ASP A 192 -12.09 -7.17 -21.70
C ASP A 192 -11.17 -6.47 -22.71
N ALA A 193 -11.23 -5.13 -22.78
CA ALA A 193 -10.37 -4.34 -23.66
C ALA A 193 -8.88 -4.35 -23.26
N ILE A 194 -8.58 -4.53 -21.95
CA ILE A 194 -7.21 -4.62 -21.44
C ILE A 194 -6.65 -6.03 -21.68
N VAL A 195 -7.47 -7.07 -21.50
CA VAL A 195 -7.07 -8.47 -21.70
C VAL A 195 -6.90 -8.77 -23.18
N ASP A 196 -7.79 -8.28 -24.06
CA ASP A 196 -7.67 -8.46 -25.52
C ASP A 196 -6.44 -7.76 -26.14
N TRP A 197 -5.82 -6.82 -25.41
CA TRP A 197 -4.63 -6.11 -25.87
C TRP A 197 -3.32 -6.85 -25.54
N PHE A 198 -3.37 -7.87 -24.68
CA PHE A 198 -2.22 -8.68 -24.24
C PHE A 198 -2.24 -10.08 -24.86
#